data_AF-A0A814QJ12-F1
#
_entry.id   AF-A0A814QJ12-F1
#
_cell.length_a   1.000
_cell.length_b   1.000
_cell.length_c   1.000
_cell.angle_alpha   90.00
_cell.angle_beta   90.00
_cell.angle_gamma   90.00
#
_symmetry.space_group_name_H-M   'P 1'
#
loop_
_entity.id
_entity.type
_entity.pdbx_description
1 polymer ?
#
loop_
_entity_poly.entity_id
_entity_poly.type
_entity_poly.pdbx_seq_one_letter_code
_entity_poly.pdbx_strand_id
1 'polypeptide(L)'
;MMVYLINYSEARTYPLWKVFCSGVPLYRGRADSIINPGTVSGHVHKVMGGNHFSAGVKNQSELELYEVTKSASCTTCSIHTVDNSNYWHPDLYYRWPNGTFSLVPNGGLTVYYIARTGINGGPQHANPNWQPFPKGLRMVAGNPFRRHFNQSIVEHHAISFVCLTDFGMPSAPETNGFQTDRYFCKNGFRMQVFFPMCWNNKTLDSPDHRSHMAYPTSYNGGDCPPSHPVRLPGIFYEAFYSVDQFPHGQGTQPFVLSSGDPTGYGFHGDFVNAWDTDVLKAVLADDSCNAENTNNGNNPERCLPLKSFVKARVDDDCELARPIPLTENIGMVAPIDRLPGCNPITYSNAAMCSQGAEPSSMNNEGTFHIQSKITGGYLTFDSATERVFANGSTINPTYRQVWGNGWAPRIQGRTVRNVEINKHLTMQDTLKVKGVVIDAWEIFSFEKQVDSEYVAIKNSRYGKYLKVEADFTISGQATSITDACLFKLVTPNGGFVPEGIRLADLQ
;
A
#
# COMPACT_ATOMS: atom_id res chain seq x y z
N MET A 1 -61.76 14.06 4.78
CA MET A 1 -60.61 14.91 4.44
C MET A 1 -59.36 14.22 4.98
N MET A 2 -58.68 13.45 4.14
CA MET A 2 -57.52 12.63 4.50
C MET A 2 -56.31 13.54 4.76
N VAL A 3 -55.74 13.45 5.96
CA VAL A 3 -54.45 14.04 6.32
C VAL A 3 -53.38 13.04 5.90
N TYR A 4 -52.67 13.30 4.81
CA TYR A 4 -51.42 12.61 4.50
C TYR A 4 -50.34 13.15 5.43
N LEU A 5 -50.01 12.41 6.48
CA LEU A 5 -48.78 12.58 7.23
C LEU A 5 -47.63 12.02 6.38
N ILE A 6 -46.93 12.89 5.66
CA ILE A 6 -45.60 12.57 5.12
C ILE A 6 -44.64 12.69 6.29
N ASN A 7 -44.25 11.54 6.87
CA ASN A 7 -43.11 11.46 7.77
C ASN A 7 -41.86 11.84 6.97
N TYR A 8 -41.37 13.07 7.17
CA TYR A 8 -40.03 13.45 6.74
C TYR A 8 -39.03 12.68 7.61
N SER A 9 -38.39 11.66 7.04
CA SER A 9 -37.22 11.03 7.66
C SER A 9 -36.11 12.09 7.78
N GLU A 10 -35.54 12.24 8.96
CA GLU A 10 -34.42 13.14 9.22
C GLU A 10 -33.28 12.92 8.21
N ALA A 11 -32.68 14.03 7.78
CA ALA A 11 -31.69 14.03 6.71
C ALA A 11 -30.44 13.23 7.09
N ARG A 12 -29.99 12.40 6.14
CA ARG A 12 -28.88 11.47 6.25
C ARG A 12 -27.54 12.24 6.36
N THR A 13 -26.87 12.16 7.51
CA THR A 13 -25.60 12.88 7.80
C THR A 13 -24.40 11.96 8.08
N TYR A 14 -24.60 10.64 8.09
CA TYR A 14 -23.62 9.65 8.56
C TYR A 14 -22.98 8.82 7.42
N PRO A 15 -21.76 8.29 7.63
CA PRO A 15 -21.22 7.22 6.78
C PRO A 15 -22.20 6.04 6.72
N LEU A 16 -22.27 5.39 5.55
CA LEU A 16 -23.07 4.20 5.31
C LEU A 16 -22.38 2.95 5.91
N TRP A 17 -21.05 2.86 5.75
CA TRP A 17 -20.22 1.84 6.41
C TRP A 17 -18.73 2.20 6.33
N LYS A 18 -17.90 1.40 7.02
CA LYS A 18 -16.45 1.43 6.90
C LYS A 18 -15.90 0.07 6.48
N VAL A 19 -14.81 0.11 5.75
CA VAL A 19 -13.91 -1.01 5.49
C VAL A 19 -12.61 -0.74 6.22
N PHE A 20 -12.23 -1.63 7.12
CA PHE A 20 -10.95 -1.55 7.84
C PHE A 20 -9.95 -2.47 7.15
N CYS A 21 -8.80 -1.94 6.75
CA CYS A 21 -7.72 -2.71 6.15
C CYS A 21 -6.53 -2.83 7.11
N SER A 22 -5.83 -3.96 7.04
CA SER A 22 -4.71 -4.29 7.93
C SER A 22 -3.58 -3.27 7.86
N GLY A 23 -2.78 -3.21 8.93
CA GLY A 23 -1.47 -2.56 8.94
C GLY A 23 -0.47 -3.21 7.97
N VAL A 24 -0.69 -4.47 7.57
CA VAL A 24 0.08 -5.17 6.54
C VAL A 24 -0.58 -4.92 5.18
N PRO A 25 0.05 -4.15 4.26
CA PRO A 25 -0.50 -3.94 2.93
C PRO A 25 -0.36 -5.22 2.09
N LEU A 26 -1.28 -5.39 1.14
CA LEU A 26 -1.21 -6.46 0.13
C LEU A 26 0.07 -6.34 -0.72
N TYR A 27 0.44 -5.11 -1.06
CA TYR A 27 1.66 -4.79 -1.77
C TYR A 27 2.15 -3.41 -1.36
N ARG A 28 3.47 -3.22 -1.33
CA ARG A 28 4.10 -1.92 -1.19
C ARG A 28 5.13 -1.80 -2.28
N GLY A 29 5.20 -0.73 -3.06
CA GLY A 29 6.16 -0.63 -4.16
C GLY A 29 5.67 0.28 -5.28
N ARG A 30 6.41 0.33 -6.38
CA ARG A 30 6.06 1.16 -7.55
C ARG A 30 5.10 0.44 -8.49
N ALA A 31 3.88 0.24 -8.02
CA ALA A 31 2.80 -0.38 -8.78
C ALA A 31 1.56 0.51 -8.80
N ASP A 32 0.90 0.58 -9.95
CA ASP A 32 -0.33 1.34 -10.16
C ASP A 32 -1.08 0.75 -11.36
N SER A 33 -2.31 0.28 -11.14
CA SER A 33 -3.12 -0.35 -12.19
C SER A 33 -3.97 0.64 -13.00
N ILE A 34 -4.00 1.92 -12.61
CA ILE A 34 -4.75 2.98 -13.30
C ILE A 34 -3.78 3.84 -14.12
N ILE A 35 -2.80 4.47 -13.48
CA ILE A 35 -1.90 5.46 -14.10
C ILE A 35 -0.77 4.80 -14.89
N ASN A 36 -0.22 3.69 -14.39
CA ASN A 36 0.93 3.01 -14.99
C ASN A 36 0.69 1.52 -15.24
N PRO A 37 -0.44 1.10 -15.84
CA PRO A 37 -0.80 -0.30 -15.98
C PRO A 37 0.27 -1.05 -16.75
N GLY A 38 0.70 -2.19 -16.18
CA GLY A 38 1.76 -3.01 -16.72
C GLY A 38 3.07 -2.27 -16.88
N THR A 39 3.36 -1.21 -16.12
CA THR A 39 4.67 -0.56 -16.06
C THR A 39 4.98 -0.17 -14.63
N VAL A 40 6.21 0.27 -14.38
CA VAL A 40 6.59 0.73 -13.05
C VAL A 40 5.96 2.08 -12.78
N SER A 41 5.28 2.22 -11.63
CA SER A 41 4.65 3.49 -11.23
C SER A 41 5.69 4.59 -10.97
N GLY A 42 5.30 5.86 -11.05
CA GLY A 42 6.20 6.99 -10.79
C GLY A 42 6.79 7.05 -9.38
N HIS A 43 6.09 6.52 -8.37
CA HIS A 43 6.52 6.51 -6.96
C HIS A 43 5.93 5.32 -6.20
N VAL A 44 6.32 5.15 -4.93
CA VAL A 44 5.87 4.03 -4.10
C VAL A 44 4.46 4.24 -3.59
N HIS A 45 3.61 3.25 -3.82
CA HIS A 45 2.29 3.11 -3.22
C HIS A 45 2.27 2.02 -2.16
N LYS A 46 1.28 2.10 -1.28
CA LYS A 46 0.81 0.98 -0.47
C LYS A 46 -0.57 0.58 -0.96
N VAL A 47 -0.76 -0.70 -1.22
CA VAL A 47 -1.98 -1.28 -1.79
C VAL A 47 -2.67 -2.16 -0.75
N MET A 48 -3.97 -2.02 -0.60
CA MET A 48 -4.85 -2.84 0.23
C MET A 48 -6.01 -3.40 -0.60
N GLY A 49 -6.71 -4.38 -0.04
CA GLY A 49 -7.90 -4.98 -0.64
C GLY A 49 -7.66 -6.37 -1.20
N GLY A 50 -8.40 -6.73 -2.25
CA GLY A 50 -8.39 -8.07 -2.85
C GLY A 50 -7.04 -8.46 -3.46
N ASN A 51 -6.63 -9.72 -3.29
CA ASN A 51 -5.31 -10.21 -3.74
C ASN A 51 -5.10 -10.34 -5.25
N HIS A 52 -6.12 -10.05 -6.06
CA HIS A 52 -6.01 -9.99 -7.53
C HIS A 52 -5.67 -8.58 -8.03
N PHE A 53 -4.94 -7.79 -7.24
CA PHE A 53 -4.39 -6.52 -7.70
C PHE A 53 -3.47 -6.73 -8.91
N SER A 54 -3.91 -6.24 -10.07
CA SER A 54 -3.26 -6.48 -11.37
C SER A 54 -2.49 -5.25 -11.82
N ALA A 55 -1.29 -5.03 -11.27
CA ALA A 55 -0.40 -3.99 -11.80
C ALA A 55 0.25 -4.37 -13.14
N GLY A 56 0.11 -5.63 -13.58
CA GLY A 56 0.94 -6.23 -14.64
C GLY A 56 0.31 -6.34 -16.03
N VAL A 57 -0.98 -6.01 -16.21
CA VAL A 57 -1.66 -6.26 -17.48
C VAL A 57 -2.04 -4.95 -18.17
N LYS A 58 -1.38 -4.68 -19.30
CA LYS A 58 -1.72 -3.56 -20.20
C LYS A 58 -3.01 -3.87 -20.96
N ASN A 59 -3.74 -2.81 -21.31
CA ASN A 59 -4.90 -2.88 -22.21
C ASN A 59 -6.09 -3.72 -21.70
N GLN A 60 -6.21 -3.95 -20.40
CA GLN A 60 -7.45 -4.49 -19.84
C GLN A 60 -8.54 -3.41 -19.86
N SER A 61 -9.69 -3.74 -20.43
CA SER A 61 -10.89 -2.93 -20.26
C SER A 61 -11.28 -2.85 -18.79
N GLU A 62 -12.10 -1.86 -18.46
CA GLU A 62 -12.59 -1.62 -17.10
C GLU A 62 -13.36 -2.82 -16.55
N LEU A 63 -14.14 -3.49 -17.40
CA LEU A 63 -14.91 -4.69 -17.03
C LEU A 63 -14.03 -5.93 -16.87
N GLU A 64 -13.03 -6.12 -17.72
CA GLU A 64 -12.07 -7.24 -17.54
C GLU A 64 -11.28 -7.09 -16.25
N LEU A 65 -10.80 -5.87 -15.94
CA LEU A 65 -10.13 -5.61 -14.67
C LEU A 65 -11.08 -5.86 -13.49
N TYR A 66 -12.34 -5.45 -13.60
CA TYR A 66 -13.34 -5.72 -12.56
C TYR A 66 -13.52 -7.22 -12.31
N GLU A 67 -13.69 -8.05 -13.35
CA GLU A 67 -13.88 -9.49 -13.16
C GLU A 67 -12.64 -10.16 -12.56
N VAL A 68 -11.44 -9.75 -12.99
CA VAL A 68 -10.18 -10.22 -12.38
C VAL A 68 -10.11 -9.82 -10.91
N THR A 69 -10.31 -8.55 -10.60
CA THR A 69 -10.22 -8.01 -9.23
C THR A 69 -11.29 -8.64 -8.33
N LYS A 70 -12.53 -8.78 -8.83
CA LYS A 70 -13.65 -9.42 -8.12
C LYS A 70 -13.40 -10.89 -7.82
N SER A 71 -12.62 -11.60 -8.63
CA SER A 71 -12.30 -13.01 -8.41
C SER A 71 -11.23 -13.27 -7.34
N ALA A 72 -10.76 -12.23 -6.64
CA ALA A 72 -9.80 -12.37 -5.53
C ALA A 72 -10.28 -13.40 -4.49
N SER A 73 -9.36 -14.28 -4.07
CA SER A 73 -9.64 -15.34 -3.10
C SER A 73 -9.52 -14.87 -1.64
N CYS A 74 -8.79 -13.78 -1.40
CA CYS A 74 -8.67 -13.13 -0.11
C CYS A 74 -8.58 -11.61 -0.26
N THR A 75 -8.71 -10.89 0.84
CA THR A 75 -8.57 -9.43 0.91
C THR A 75 -7.90 -9.03 2.22
N THR A 76 -7.04 -8.00 2.21
CA THR A 76 -6.44 -7.45 3.44
C THR A 76 -7.39 -6.52 4.22
N CYS A 77 -8.68 -6.55 3.90
CA CYS A 77 -9.70 -5.70 4.50
C CYS A 77 -10.83 -6.50 5.19
N SER A 78 -11.64 -5.80 5.99
CA SER A 78 -12.61 -6.37 6.93
C SER A 78 -13.88 -6.94 6.30
N ILE A 79 -14.16 -6.62 5.03
CA ILE A 79 -15.33 -7.12 4.30
C ILE A 79 -14.83 -8.10 3.25
N HIS A 80 -15.26 -9.37 3.36
CA HIS A 80 -14.79 -10.45 2.48
C HIS A 80 -15.86 -10.85 1.47
N THR A 81 -15.44 -11.43 0.34
CA THR A 81 -16.28 -12.02 -0.73
C THR A 81 -17.17 -11.07 -1.53
N VAL A 82 -17.60 -9.94 -0.94
CA VAL A 82 -18.46 -8.94 -1.57
C VAL A 82 -17.76 -7.61 -1.80
N ASP A 83 -16.59 -7.41 -1.20
CA ASP A 83 -15.68 -6.31 -1.50
C ASP A 83 -14.28 -6.85 -1.73
N ASN A 84 -13.92 -6.96 -3.02
CA ASN A 84 -12.57 -7.30 -3.44
C ASN A 84 -11.85 -6.09 -4.05
N SER A 85 -12.37 -4.88 -3.85
CA SER A 85 -11.83 -3.65 -4.42
C SER A 85 -10.37 -3.44 -4.00
N ASN A 86 -9.62 -2.68 -4.80
CA ASN A 86 -8.26 -2.28 -4.44
C ASN A 86 -8.21 -0.80 -4.10
N TYR A 87 -7.46 -0.50 -3.03
CA TYR A 87 -7.28 0.83 -2.47
C TYR A 87 -5.78 1.09 -2.35
N TRP A 88 -5.28 2.19 -2.91
CA TRP A 88 -3.87 2.55 -2.70
C TRP A 88 -3.64 4.04 -2.59
N HIS A 89 -2.51 4.39 -1.99
CA HIS A 89 -2.06 5.76 -1.78
C HIS A 89 -0.53 5.82 -1.66
N PRO A 90 0.10 7.00 -1.82
CA PRO A 90 1.53 7.18 -1.67
C PRO A 90 2.02 6.76 -0.29
N ASP A 91 3.24 6.22 -0.22
CA ASP A 91 3.93 5.96 1.04
C ASP A 91 4.59 7.22 1.63
N LEU A 92 4.99 7.16 2.90
CA LEU A 92 5.60 8.27 3.64
C LEU A 92 7.01 7.91 4.10
N TYR A 93 7.92 8.87 4.00
CA TYR A 93 9.30 8.74 4.43
C TYR A 93 9.65 9.86 5.43
N TYR A 94 10.49 9.53 6.41
CA TYR A 94 11.17 10.48 7.27
C TYR A 94 12.53 10.83 6.65
N ARG A 95 12.78 12.12 6.43
CA ARG A 95 14.07 12.63 5.94
C ARG A 95 14.99 12.95 7.12
N TRP A 96 16.08 12.22 7.22
CA TRP A 96 17.12 12.45 8.22
C TRP A 96 17.94 13.72 7.91
N PRO A 97 18.55 14.36 8.91
CA PRO A 97 19.44 15.51 8.71
C PRO A 97 20.64 15.22 7.80
N ASN A 98 21.10 13.97 7.73
CA ASN A 98 22.17 13.53 6.84
C ASN A 98 21.72 13.35 5.37
N GLY A 99 20.44 13.57 5.07
CA GLY A 99 19.86 13.47 3.73
C GLY A 99 19.26 12.12 3.36
N THR A 100 19.38 11.08 4.19
CA THR A 100 18.78 9.76 3.93
C THR A 100 17.31 9.71 4.34
N PHE A 101 16.60 8.67 3.91
CA PHE A 101 15.16 8.50 4.08
C PHE A 101 14.83 7.18 4.74
N SER A 102 14.10 7.20 5.85
CA SER A 102 13.51 6.00 6.44
C SER A 102 12.04 5.90 6.07
N LEU A 103 11.61 4.72 5.61
CA LEU A 103 10.20 4.44 5.40
C LEU A 103 9.44 4.55 6.72
N VAL A 104 8.31 5.25 6.73
CA VAL A 104 7.45 5.39 7.93
C VAL A 104 6.51 4.19 8.02
N PRO A 105 6.49 3.45 9.15
CA PRO A 105 5.60 2.31 9.35
C PRO A 105 4.11 2.66 9.20
N ASN A 106 3.38 1.69 8.63
CA ASN A 106 1.96 1.80 8.31
C ASN A 106 1.10 1.49 9.53
N GLY A 107 0.07 2.31 9.77
CA GLY A 107 -0.97 2.07 10.77
C GLY A 107 -2.24 1.45 10.20
N GLY A 108 -2.30 1.19 8.88
CA GLY A 108 -3.46 0.67 8.19
C GLY A 108 -4.23 1.74 7.40
N LEU A 109 -5.33 1.31 6.78
CA LEU A 109 -6.23 2.16 6.01
C LEU A 109 -7.66 1.93 6.50
N THR A 110 -8.38 3.03 6.75
CA THR A 110 -9.84 2.97 6.89
C THR A 110 -10.48 3.64 5.69
N VAL A 111 -11.36 2.90 5.00
CA VAL A 111 -12.13 3.40 3.86
C VAL A 111 -13.57 3.61 4.32
N TYR A 112 -14.04 4.84 4.25
CA TYR A 112 -15.41 5.20 4.57
C TYR A 112 -16.21 5.29 3.27
N TYR A 113 -17.41 4.75 3.31
CA TYR A 113 -18.43 4.96 2.29
C TYR A 113 -19.48 5.90 2.88
N ILE A 114 -19.62 7.10 2.31
CA ILE A 114 -20.30 8.22 2.95
C ILE A 114 -21.48 8.70 2.10
N ALA A 115 -22.65 8.83 2.72
CA ALA A 115 -23.84 9.41 2.10
C ALA A 115 -24.15 10.81 2.65
N ARG A 116 -23.35 11.81 2.24
CA ARG A 116 -23.59 13.22 2.58
C ARG A 116 -24.51 13.89 1.56
N THR A 117 -25.57 14.52 2.05
CA THR A 117 -26.58 15.19 1.23
C THR A 117 -26.28 16.68 1.04
N GLY A 118 -25.91 17.41 2.11
CA GLY A 118 -25.59 18.85 2.06
C GLY A 118 -24.11 19.22 2.10
N ILE A 119 -23.82 20.53 1.90
CA ILE A 119 -22.46 21.14 1.79
C ILE A 119 -21.54 20.81 2.98
N ASN A 120 -22.11 20.69 4.18
CA ASN A 120 -21.42 20.33 5.42
C ASN A 120 -22.10 19.14 6.14
N GLY A 121 -22.76 18.25 5.37
CA GLY A 121 -23.62 17.22 5.96
C GLY A 121 -24.93 17.76 6.56
N GLY A 122 -25.30 19.01 6.28
CA GLY A 122 -26.57 19.60 6.73
C GLY A 122 -27.79 19.16 5.89
N PRO A 123 -29.04 19.34 6.37
CA PRO A 123 -30.25 18.73 5.82
C PRO A 123 -30.75 19.22 4.46
N GLN A 124 -30.03 20.08 3.75
CA GLN A 124 -30.54 20.72 2.53
C GLN A 124 -29.77 20.20 1.33
N HIS A 125 -30.29 19.11 0.76
CA HIS A 125 -30.84 18.94 -0.60
C HIS A 125 -31.62 17.60 -0.54
N ALA A 126 -32.62 17.38 -1.41
CA ALA A 126 -33.46 16.17 -1.40
C ALA A 126 -32.64 14.87 -1.31
N ASN A 127 -33.21 13.78 -0.77
CA ASN A 127 -32.57 12.46 -0.71
C ASN A 127 -31.92 12.14 -2.07
N PRO A 128 -30.59 12.23 -2.21
CA PRO A 128 -29.98 11.96 -3.48
C PRO A 128 -30.13 10.46 -3.70
N ASN A 129 -30.73 10.09 -4.82
CA ASN A 129 -30.90 8.70 -5.23
C ASN A 129 -29.51 8.08 -5.50
N TRP A 130 -28.80 7.70 -4.45
CA TRP A 130 -27.45 7.14 -4.50
C TRP A 130 -27.47 5.87 -5.35
N GLN A 131 -26.60 5.83 -6.35
CA GLN A 131 -26.43 4.65 -7.18
C GLN A 131 -25.26 3.81 -6.64
N PRO A 132 -25.34 2.47 -6.74
CA PRO A 132 -24.18 1.63 -6.48
C PRO A 132 -23.04 2.00 -7.44
N PHE A 133 -21.79 1.80 -7.03
CA PHE A 133 -20.67 1.97 -7.94
C PHE A 133 -20.84 1.05 -9.15
N PRO A 134 -20.74 1.57 -10.38
CA PRO A 134 -20.82 0.73 -11.56
C PRO A 134 -19.61 -0.20 -11.63
N LYS A 135 -19.82 -1.42 -12.15
CA LYS A 135 -18.77 -2.42 -12.34
C LYS A 135 -17.65 -1.82 -13.20
N GLY A 136 -16.40 -1.94 -12.76
CA GLY A 136 -15.24 -1.40 -13.46
C GLY A 136 -14.94 0.07 -13.21
N LEU A 137 -15.72 0.79 -12.38
CA LEU A 137 -15.38 2.17 -12.02
C LEU A 137 -13.97 2.23 -11.40
N ARG A 138 -13.18 3.18 -11.89
CA ARG A 138 -11.86 3.53 -11.36
C ARG A 138 -11.89 4.99 -10.90
N MET A 139 -11.13 5.35 -9.88
CA MET A 139 -11.05 6.75 -9.47
C MET A 139 -9.66 7.10 -8.96
N VAL A 140 -9.23 8.33 -9.26
CA VAL A 140 -8.03 8.96 -8.71
C VAL A 140 -8.41 10.30 -8.08
N ALA A 141 -8.03 10.51 -6.83
CA ALA A 141 -8.32 11.73 -6.07
C ALA A 141 -7.02 12.34 -5.53
N GLY A 142 -6.81 13.65 -5.70
CA GLY A 142 -5.55 14.34 -5.36
C GLY A 142 -4.64 14.55 -6.56
N ASN A 143 -3.41 15.02 -6.36
CA ASN A 143 -2.45 15.25 -7.44
C ASN A 143 -1.00 15.12 -6.95
N PRO A 144 -0.23 14.09 -7.36
CA PRO A 144 1.12 13.85 -6.85
C PRO A 144 2.13 14.98 -7.14
N PHE A 145 1.82 15.86 -8.10
CA PHE A 145 2.69 16.97 -8.49
C PHE A 145 2.43 18.27 -7.72
N ARG A 146 1.37 18.35 -6.91
CA ARG A 146 0.99 19.57 -6.20
C ARG A 146 1.89 19.84 -4.99
N ARG A 147 2.32 21.08 -4.79
CA ARG A 147 3.08 21.55 -3.60
C ARG A 147 2.50 22.79 -2.93
N HIS A 148 1.32 23.23 -3.36
CA HIS A 148 0.66 24.39 -2.78
C HIS A 148 -0.86 24.20 -2.69
N PHE A 149 -1.45 24.84 -1.70
CA PHE A 149 -2.89 24.93 -1.52
C PHE A 149 -3.49 26.11 -2.28
N ASN A 150 -4.70 25.95 -2.76
CA ASN A 150 -5.48 27.02 -3.36
C ASN A 150 -6.90 26.89 -2.82
N GLN A 151 -7.29 27.84 -1.97
CA GLN A 151 -8.56 27.80 -1.25
C GLN A 151 -9.78 27.91 -2.18
N SER A 152 -9.61 28.43 -3.40
CA SER A 152 -10.69 28.55 -4.38
C SER A 152 -10.93 27.28 -5.19
N ILE A 153 -10.10 26.24 -5.05
CA ILE A 153 -10.22 24.98 -5.79
C ILE A 153 -10.79 23.91 -4.86
N VAL A 154 -11.98 23.38 -5.17
CA VAL A 154 -12.70 22.40 -4.34
C VAL A 154 -11.85 21.14 -4.11
N GLU A 155 -11.18 20.65 -5.15
CA GLU A 155 -10.30 19.48 -5.13
C GLU A 155 -9.11 19.63 -4.17
N HIS A 156 -8.72 20.86 -3.81
CA HIS A 156 -7.64 21.09 -2.85
C HIS A 156 -8.10 20.80 -1.42
N HIS A 157 -9.37 21.06 -1.11
CA HIS A 157 -9.97 20.77 0.20
C HIS A 157 -10.22 19.27 0.43
N ALA A 158 -10.21 18.47 -0.64
CA ALA A 158 -10.37 17.03 -0.57
C ALA A 158 -9.20 16.29 0.10
N ILE A 159 -8.07 16.96 0.29
CA ILE A 159 -6.88 16.42 0.95
C ILE A 159 -6.67 17.13 2.28
N SER A 160 -6.54 16.35 3.35
CA SER A 160 -6.30 16.88 4.68
C SER A 160 -5.48 15.95 5.57
N PHE A 161 -5.02 16.50 6.68
CA PHE A 161 -4.10 15.88 7.60
C PHE A 161 -4.51 16.16 9.04
N VAL A 162 -4.38 15.15 9.89
CA VAL A 162 -4.60 15.28 11.32
C VAL A 162 -3.45 14.65 12.09
N CYS A 163 -2.86 15.43 12.98
CA CYS A 163 -1.89 14.96 13.96
C CYS A 163 -2.65 14.38 15.16
N LEU A 164 -2.55 13.06 15.36
CA LEU A 164 -3.32 12.37 16.39
C LEU A 164 -2.62 12.49 17.76
N THR A 165 -3.41 12.88 18.76
CA THR A 165 -3.02 13.02 20.17
C THR A 165 -3.70 11.94 21.01
N ASP A 166 -3.49 11.95 22.32
CA ASP A 166 -4.08 10.98 23.27
C ASP A 166 -5.61 10.86 23.11
N PHE A 167 -6.13 9.63 23.20
CA PHE A 167 -7.57 9.36 23.15
C PHE A 167 -8.31 10.21 24.20
N GLY A 168 -9.27 11.02 23.75
CA GLY A 168 -10.02 11.95 24.61
C GLY A 168 -9.42 13.36 24.70
N MET A 169 -8.28 13.62 24.08
CA MET A 169 -7.75 14.96 23.85
C MET A 169 -8.12 15.45 22.44
N PRO A 170 -8.31 16.77 22.24
CA PRO A 170 -8.46 17.30 20.89
C PRO A 170 -7.22 16.93 20.07
N SER A 171 -7.43 16.32 18.90
CA SER A 171 -6.39 16.23 17.88
C SER A 171 -5.95 17.64 17.48
N ALA A 172 -4.76 17.77 16.88
CA ALA A 172 -4.45 19.03 16.20
C ALA A 172 -5.56 19.35 15.17
N PRO A 173 -5.76 20.63 14.83
CA PRO A 173 -6.70 21.01 13.78
C PRO A 173 -6.43 20.23 12.49
N GLU A 174 -7.49 19.85 11.79
CA GLU A 174 -7.37 19.31 10.43
C GLU A 174 -6.79 20.39 9.51
N THR A 175 -5.74 20.04 8.77
CA THR A 175 -5.01 20.98 7.89
C THR A 175 -4.89 20.42 6.48
N ASN A 176 -4.81 21.27 5.46
CA ASN A 176 -4.66 20.80 4.07
C ASN A 176 -3.20 20.52 3.66
N GLY A 177 -2.24 20.80 4.53
CA GLY A 177 -0.82 20.50 4.35
C GLY A 177 -0.20 19.98 5.64
N PHE A 178 1.04 19.51 5.56
CA PHE A 178 1.78 19.03 6.72
C PHE A 178 2.01 20.14 7.75
N GLN A 179 1.89 19.80 9.02
CA GLN A 179 2.13 20.68 10.16
C GLN A 179 2.96 19.97 11.24
N THR A 180 3.76 18.96 10.86
CA THR A 180 4.58 18.20 11.82
C THR A 180 5.86 18.94 12.21
N ASP A 181 6.07 20.15 11.67
CA ASP A 181 6.98 21.15 12.23
C ASP A 181 6.47 21.69 13.58
N ARG A 182 5.15 21.83 13.73
CA ARG A 182 4.49 22.44 14.91
C ARG A 182 3.98 21.42 15.91
N TYR A 183 3.49 20.29 15.43
CA TYR A 183 2.83 19.29 16.26
C TYR A 183 3.63 17.99 16.31
N PHE A 184 3.80 17.44 17.52
CA PHE A 184 4.29 16.08 17.73
C PHE A 184 3.09 15.11 17.77
N CYS A 185 3.00 14.24 16.77
CA CYS A 185 1.88 13.34 16.54
C CYS A 185 2.11 12.01 17.27
N LYS A 186 1.93 12.06 18.59
CA LYS A 186 2.19 10.95 19.52
C LYS A 186 1.44 9.66 19.15
N ASN A 187 0.22 9.76 18.62
CA ASN A 187 -0.58 8.60 18.24
C ASN A 187 -0.66 8.38 16.73
N GLY A 188 0.32 8.93 16.01
CA GLY A 188 0.43 8.79 14.57
C GLY A 188 -0.15 9.97 13.80
N PHE A 189 0.10 9.94 12.50
CA PHE A 189 -0.28 10.96 11.55
C PHE A 189 -1.31 10.38 10.58
N ARG A 190 -2.48 11.02 10.51
CA ARG A 190 -3.59 10.59 9.65
C ARG A 190 -3.63 11.45 8.41
N MET A 191 -3.47 10.81 7.26
CA MET A 191 -3.49 11.44 5.94
C MET A 191 -4.79 11.07 5.24
N GLN A 192 -5.50 12.05 4.72
CA GLN A 192 -6.90 11.90 4.35
C GLN A 192 -7.13 12.36 2.92
N VAL A 193 -7.94 11.59 2.18
CA VAL A 193 -8.36 11.92 0.81
C VAL A 193 -9.83 11.56 0.61
N PHE A 194 -10.62 12.55 0.19
CA PHE A 194 -12.00 12.38 -0.24
C PHE A 194 -12.03 12.22 -1.77
N PHE A 195 -12.74 11.22 -2.27
CA PHE A 195 -12.90 11.01 -3.71
C PHE A 195 -14.08 11.81 -4.27
N PRO A 196 -14.05 12.15 -5.57
CA PRO A 196 -15.22 12.71 -6.24
C PRO A 196 -16.40 11.72 -6.18
N MET A 197 -17.63 12.24 -6.08
CA MET A 197 -18.84 11.42 -5.86
C MET A 197 -19.92 11.62 -6.92
N CYS A 198 -19.63 12.40 -7.96
CA CYS A 198 -20.55 12.66 -9.06
C CYS A 198 -20.00 12.02 -10.34
N TRP A 199 -20.74 11.07 -10.90
CA TRP A 199 -20.35 10.32 -12.10
C TRP A 199 -21.10 10.83 -13.34
N ASN A 200 -20.41 10.83 -14.48
CA ASN A 200 -20.95 11.32 -15.77
C ASN A 200 -22.02 10.40 -16.41
N ASN A 201 -22.26 9.21 -15.84
CA ASN A 201 -23.18 8.19 -16.36
C ASN A 201 -22.85 7.67 -17.76
N LYS A 202 -21.57 7.76 -18.17
CA LYS A 202 -21.12 7.39 -19.51
C LYS A 202 -19.91 6.47 -19.50
N THR A 203 -18.85 6.86 -18.79
CA THR A 203 -17.55 6.17 -18.86
C THR A 203 -17.08 5.76 -17.48
N LEU A 204 -16.55 4.54 -17.35
CA LEU A 204 -16.07 3.97 -16.09
C LEU A 204 -14.67 4.46 -15.71
N ASP A 205 -13.95 4.95 -16.70
CA ASP A 205 -12.63 5.58 -16.60
C ASP A 205 -12.53 6.58 -17.78
N SER A 206 -11.66 7.58 -17.66
CA SER A 206 -11.39 8.56 -18.72
C SER A 206 -9.90 8.55 -19.06
N PRO A 207 -9.47 9.07 -20.23
CA PRO A 207 -8.05 9.07 -20.58
C PRO A 207 -7.13 9.79 -19.58
N ASP A 208 -7.68 10.73 -18.81
CA ASP A 208 -6.98 11.44 -17.72
C ASP A 208 -7.26 10.85 -16.32
N HIS A 209 -8.01 9.74 -16.26
CA HIS A 209 -8.47 9.03 -15.07
C HIS A 209 -9.26 9.89 -14.06
N ARG A 210 -9.78 11.03 -14.51
CA ARG A 210 -10.40 12.07 -13.65
C ARG A 210 -11.70 12.60 -14.21
N SER A 211 -11.73 13.03 -15.47
CA SER A 211 -12.86 13.76 -16.09
C SER A 211 -14.19 13.01 -16.19
N HIS A 212 -14.22 11.70 -15.91
CA HIS A 212 -15.45 10.93 -15.79
C HIS A 212 -16.14 11.09 -14.42
N MET A 213 -15.43 11.67 -13.46
CA MET A 213 -15.91 12.00 -12.12
C MET A 213 -15.80 13.50 -11.85
N ALA A 214 -16.64 14.01 -10.94
CA ALA A 214 -16.56 15.37 -10.44
C ALA A 214 -16.81 15.44 -8.94
N TYR A 215 -16.22 16.43 -8.29
CA TYR A 215 -16.64 16.83 -6.96
C TYR A 215 -17.99 17.57 -7.05
N PRO A 216 -18.85 17.44 -6.04
CA PRO A 216 -20.01 18.31 -5.92
C PRO A 216 -19.58 19.75 -5.57
N THR A 217 -20.56 20.63 -5.38
CA THR A 217 -20.35 22.04 -4.97
C THR A 217 -19.43 22.21 -3.76
N SER A 218 -19.37 21.22 -2.86
CA SER A 218 -18.32 21.05 -1.85
C SER A 218 -17.57 19.73 -2.09
N TYR A 219 -16.33 19.62 -1.58
CA TYR A 219 -15.48 18.46 -1.83
C TYR A 219 -16.03 17.15 -1.23
N ASN A 220 -16.94 17.23 -0.27
CA ASN A 220 -17.49 16.08 0.46
C ASN A 220 -19.04 16.10 0.56
N GLY A 221 -19.72 16.96 -0.20
CA GLY A 221 -21.17 17.14 -0.09
C GLY A 221 -21.72 18.25 -1.00
N GLY A 222 -23.03 18.48 -0.93
CA GLY A 222 -23.73 19.45 -1.80
C GLY A 222 -24.04 18.90 -3.19
N ASP A 223 -24.50 19.74 -4.12
CA ASP A 223 -25.05 19.29 -5.40
C ASP A 223 -23.99 18.81 -6.42
N CYS A 224 -24.34 17.78 -7.18
CA CYS A 224 -23.55 17.35 -8.34
C CYS A 224 -23.75 18.29 -9.54
N PRO A 225 -22.70 18.57 -10.32
CA PRO A 225 -22.84 19.39 -11.51
C PRO A 225 -23.70 18.66 -12.57
N PRO A 226 -24.44 19.37 -13.44
CA PRO A 226 -25.25 18.75 -14.49
C PRO A 226 -24.47 17.84 -15.45
N SER A 227 -23.16 18.06 -15.60
CA SER A 227 -22.27 17.19 -16.37
C SER A 227 -22.04 15.81 -15.74
N HIS A 228 -22.28 15.68 -14.43
CA HIS A 228 -22.07 14.47 -13.64
C HIS A 228 -23.29 14.17 -12.76
N PRO A 229 -24.44 13.82 -13.35
CA PRO A 229 -25.71 13.81 -12.65
C PRO A 229 -25.89 12.61 -11.69
N VAL A 230 -25.06 11.57 -11.80
CA VAL A 230 -25.22 10.36 -10.99
C VAL A 230 -24.42 10.46 -9.69
N ARG A 231 -25.13 10.46 -8.57
CA ARG A 231 -24.55 10.45 -7.23
C ARG A 231 -24.10 9.03 -6.85
N LEU A 232 -22.83 8.85 -6.54
CA LEU A 232 -22.25 7.62 -5.98
C LEU A 232 -21.87 7.84 -4.52
N PRO A 233 -21.88 6.82 -3.64
CA PRO A 233 -21.36 6.97 -2.29
C PRO A 233 -19.96 7.60 -2.28
N GLY A 234 -19.73 8.55 -1.37
CA GLY A 234 -18.42 9.17 -1.23
C GLY A 234 -17.41 8.18 -0.65
N ILE A 235 -16.25 8.04 -1.28
CA ILE A 235 -15.13 7.29 -0.70
C ILE A 235 -14.23 8.28 0.05
N PHE A 236 -13.90 7.96 1.29
CA PHE A 236 -12.97 8.75 2.09
C PHE A 236 -11.94 7.85 2.76
N TYR A 237 -10.67 8.10 2.51
CA TYR A 237 -9.57 7.37 3.11
C TYR A 237 -9.07 8.07 4.37
N GLU A 238 -8.79 7.28 5.39
CA GLU A 238 -7.91 7.63 6.49
C GLU A 238 -6.71 6.68 6.47
N ALA A 239 -5.59 7.15 5.95
CA ALA A 239 -4.32 6.44 5.95
C ALA A 239 -3.51 6.80 7.19
N PHE A 240 -3.11 5.80 7.97
CA PHE A 240 -2.40 6.01 9.24
C PHE A 240 -0.90 5.74 9.10
N TYR A 241 -0.10 6.61 9.72
CA TYR A 241 1.36 6.52 9.76
C TYR A 241 1.89 6.64 11.18
N SER A 242 2.74 5.70 11.59
CA SER A 242 3.36 5.71 12.93
C SER A 242 4.58 6.62 12.95
N VAL A 243 4.35 7.94 13.03
CA VAL A 243 5.40 8.97 12.96
C VAL A 243 6.07 9.27 14.30
N ASP A 244 5.50 8.78 15.40
CA ASP A 244 5.90 8.99 16.79
C ASP A 244 7.32 8.47 17.09
N GLN A 245 7.79 7.50 16.32
CA GLN A 245 9.16 6.96 16.43
C GLN A 245 10.23 7.87 15.79
N PHE A 246 9.85 8.97 15.15
CA PHE A 246 10.77 9.89 14.48
C PHE A 246 10.79 11.27 15.16
N PRO A 247 11.94 11.97 15.23
CA PRO A 247 12.00 13.34 15.74
C PRO A 247 11.19 14.32 14.87
N HIS A 248 10.19 14.99 15.44
CA HIS A 248 9.40 16.03 14.78
C HIS A 248 8.73 16.94 15.82
N GLY A 249 7.98 17.95 15.37
CA GLY A 249 7.32 18.94 16.24
C GLY A 249 8.26 19.99 16.82
N GLN A 250 9.45 20.17 16.23
CA GLN A 250 10.53 21.03 16.73
C GLN A 250 10.93 22.10 15.69
N GLY A 251 9.94 22.68 15.01
CA GLY A 251 10.13 23.77 14.03
C GLY A 251 10.59 23.33 12.64
N THR A 252 10.75 22.02 12.39
CA THR A 252 11.10 21.47 11.08
C THR A 252 10.13 20.37 10.70
N GLN A 253 9.61 20.41 9.46
CA GLN A 253 8.79 19.37 8.84
C GLN A 253 9.71 18.32 8.20
N PRO A 254 9.82 17.10 8.74
CA PRO A 254 10.81 16.13 8.25
C PRO A 254 10.20 15.03 7.37
N PHE A 255 8.87 14.93 7.27
CA PHE A 255 8.23 13.88 6.47
C PHE A 255 8.01 14.32 5.03
N VAL A 256 8.16 13.35 4.12
CA VAL A 256 8.04 13.52 2.68
C VAL A 256 7.25 12.34 2.10
N LEU A 257 6.29 12.62 1.23
CA LEU A 257 5.64 11.58 0.42
C LEU A 257 6.63 10.94 -0.56
N SER A 258 6.35 9.70 -0.94
CA SER A 258 7.13 8.95 -1.94
C SER A 258 7.26 9.66 -3.29
N SER A 259 6.36 10.59 -3.61
CA SER A 259 6.39 11.47 -4.79
C SER A 259 7.33 12.69 -4.66
N GLY A 260 8.14 12.76 -3.60
CA GLY A 260 9.06 13.88 -3.34
C GLY A 260 8.38 15.13 -2.79
N ASP A 261 7.20 14.99 -2.17
CA ASP A 261 6.44 16.09 -1.59
C ASP A 261 6.68 16.26 -0.07
N PRO A 262 7.40 17.31 0.36
CA PRO A 262 7.58 17.63 1.78
C PRO A 262 6.43 18.47 2.37
N THR A 263 5.44 18.87 1.56
CA THR A 263 4.35 19.78 1.95
C THR A 263 3.04 19.08 2.28
N GLY A 264 2.84 17.86 1.76
CA GLY A 264 1.63 17.06 1.91
C GLY A 264 0.56 17.31 0.84
N TYR A 265 0.60 18.44 0.13
CA TYR A 265 -0.42 18.76 -0.88
C TYR A 265 -0.49 17.78 -2.05
N GLY A 266 0.58 17.02 -2.27
CA GLY A 266 0.72 15.96 -3.25
C GLY A 266 0.09 14.64 -2.85
N PHE A 267 -0.51 14.52 -1.66
CA PHE A 267 -1.20 13.29 -1.27
C PHE A 267 -2.38 13.01 -2.20
N HIS A 268 -2.60 11.73 -2.46
CA HIS A 268 -3.66 11.26 -3.33
C HIS A 268 -4.08 9.84 -2.93
N GLY A 269 -5.18 9.38 -3.50
CA GLY A 269 -5.63 8.01 -3.39
C GLY A 269 -6.20 7.51 -4.70
N ASP A 270 -6.16 6.20 -4.86
CA ASP A 270 -6.60 5.49 -6.03
C ASP A 270 -7.54 4.36 -5.63
N PHE A 271 -8.51 4.07 -6.49
CA PHE A 271 -9.57 3.09 -6.23
C PHE A 271 -9.94 2.34 -7.51
N VAL A 272 -9.99 1.01 -7.42
CA VAL A 272 -10.62 0.15 -8.41
C VAL A 272 -11.79 -0.56 -7.75
N ASN A 273 -13.00 -0.33 -8.26
CA ASN A 273 -14.20 -0.99 -7.77
C ASN A 273 -14.17 -2.48 -8.10
N ALA A 274 -14.38 -3.31 -7.08
CA ALA A 274 -14.74 -4.71 -7.24
C ALA A 274 -15.76 -5.16 -6.17
N TRP A 275 -16.65 -4.25 -5.80
CA TRP A 275 -17.82 -4.56 -4.98
C TRP A 275 -18.84 -5.40 -5.74
N ASP A 276 -19.51 -6.29 -5.01
CA ASP A 276 -20.74 -6.90 -5.49
C ASP A 276 -21.85 -5.85 -5.60
N THR A 277 -22.32 -5.64 -6.83
CA THR A 277 -23.29 -4.59 -7.14
C THR A 277 -24.64 -4.82 -6.47
N ASP A 278 -25.06 -6.07 -6.28
CA ASP A 278 -26.36 -6.36 -5.69
C ASP A 278 -26.32 -6.21 -4.17
N VAL A 279 -25.19 -6.54 -3.54
CA VAL A 279 -24.94 -6.19 -2.14
C VAL A 279 -24.90 -4.68 -1.95
N LEU A 280 -24.20 -3.93 -2.80
CA LEU A 280 -24.19 -2.45 -2.71
C LEU A 280 -25.59 -1.86 -2.84
N LYS A 281 -26.42 -2.35 -3.78
CA LYS A 281 -27.82 -1.90 -3.89
C LYS A 281 -28.60 -2.18 -2.61
N ALA A 282 -28.43 -3.38 -2.02
CA ALA A 282 -29.09 -3.74 -0.78
C ALA A 282 -28.63 -2.83 0.37
N VAL A 283 -27.33 -2.56 0.50
CA VAL A 283 -26.77 -1.64 1.51
C VAL A 283 -27.34 -0.23 1.37
N LEU A 284 -27.45 0.29 0.14
CA LEU A 284 -27.99 1.63 -0.10
C LEU A 284 -29.49 1.74 0.20
N ALA A 285 -30.22 0.63 0.10
CA ALA A 285 -31.65 0.56 0.37
C ALA A 285 -32.00 0.23 1.83
N ASP A 286 -31.05 -0.27 2.63
CA ASP A 286 -31.30 -0.74 3.99
C ASP A 286 -30.94 0.32 5.04
N ASP A 287 -31.94 0.74 5.82
CA ASP A 287 -31.78 1.77 6.86
C ASP A 287 -30.87 1.32 8.01
N SER A 288 -30.64 0.01 8.23
CA SER A 288 -29.73 -0.49 9.26
C SER A 288 -28.27 -0.11 9.02
N CYS A 289 -27.89 0.11 7.76
CA CYS A 289 -26.56 0.59 7.37
C CYS A 289 -26.41 2.09 7.63
N ASN A 290 -27.53 2.82 7.62
CA ASN A 290 -27.55 4.28 7.63
C ASN A 290 -27.95 4.88 8.98
N ALA A 291 -28.49 4.04 9.87
CA ALA A 291 -28.98 4.44 11.16
C ALA A 291 -27.85 4.94 12.06
N GLU A 292 -28.20 5.85 12.97
CA GLU A 292 -27.50 6.17 14.21
C GLU A 292 -27.30 4.92 15.08
N ASN A 293 -26.61 3.91 14.55
CA ASN A 293 -25.99 2.90 15.38
C ASN A 293 -25.02 3.62 16.32
N THR A 294 -24.70 3.01 17.46
CA THR A 294 -23.96 3.63 18.58
C THR A 294 -22.58 4.20 18.22
N ASN A 295 -22.16 4.08 16.94
CA ASN A 295 -20.95 4.66 16.37
C ASN A 295 -21.22 5.59 15.16
N ASN A 296 -22.44 6.05 14.86
CA ASN A 296 -22.78 6.93 13.72
C ASN A 296 -22.63 6.27 12.32
N GLY A 297 -23.29 5.14 12.03
CA GLY A 297 -23.26 4.51 10.70
C GLY A 297 -21.94 3.76 10.38
N ASN A 298 -21.17 3.44 11.43
CA ASN A 298 -19.75 3.09 11.30
C ASN A 298 -19.39 1.63 11.60
N ASN A 299 -20.37 0.81 12.00
CA ASN A 299 -20.13 -0.59 12.29
C ASN A 299 -20.78 -1.48 11.21
N PRO A 300 -19.99 -2.08 10.30
CA PRO A 300 -20.54 -2.94 9.25
C PRO A 300 -21.25 -4.19 9.80
N GLU A 301 -20.99 -4.61 11.05
CA GLU A 301 -21.70 -5.73 11.69
C GLU A 301 -23.18 -5.45 11.98
N ARG A 302 -23.58 -4.17 11.98
CA ARG A 302 -24.96 -3.73 12.20
C ARG A 302 -25.71 -3.41 10.91
N CYS A 303 -25.01 -3.36 9.78
CA CYS A 303 -25.60 -3.26 8.45
C CYS A 303 -26.04 -4.66 8.01
N LEU A 304 -27.35 -4.94 8.00
CA LEU A 304 -27.88 -6.29 7.75
C LEU A 304 -27.37 -6.93 6.46
N PRO A 305 -27.29 -6.22 5.31
CA PRO A 305 -26.73 -6.77 4.08
C PRO A 305 -25.22 -7.06 4.12
N LEU A 306 -24.46 -6.44 5.04
CA LEU A 306 -23.01 -6.64 5.17
C LEU A 306 -22.63 -7.61 6.28
N LYS A 307 -23.49 -7.81 7.29
CA LYS A 307 -23.17 -8.50 8.53
C LYS A 307 -22.51 -9.88 8.33
N SER A 308 -23.00 -10.68 7.38
CA SER A 308 -22.44 -12.01 7.08
C SER A 308 -21.06 -11.98 6.41
N PHE A 309 -20.66 -10.81 5.90
CA PHE A 309 -19.41 -10.60 5.17
C PHE A 309 -18.34 -9.88 6.01
N VAL A 310 -18.66 -9.47 7.24
CA VAL A 310 -17.67 -8.87 8.13
C VAL A 310 -16.81 -9.96 8.74
N LYS A 311 -15.49 -9.85 8.56
CA LYS A 311 -14.53 -10.76 9.20
C LYS A 311 -14.43 -10.44 10.68
N ALA A 312 -14.29 -11.49 11.51
CA ALA A 312 -14.01 -11.33 12.93
C ALA A 312 -12.62 -10.72 13.20
N ARG A 313 -11.66 -10.92 12.27
CA ARG A 313 -10.33 -10.31 12.25
C ARG A 313 -9.95 -10.02 10.81
N VAL A 314 -9.19 -8.96 10.58
CA VAL A 314 -8.63 -8.69 9.26
C VAL A 314 -7.47 -9.68 9.01
N ASP A 315 -7.37 -10.19 7.78
CA ASP A 315 -6.36 -11.17 7.39
C ASP A 315 -5.02 -10.46 7.15
N ASP A 316 -4.02 -10.77 7.97
CA ASP A 316 -2.65 -10.28 7.81
C ASP A 316 -1.80 -11.18 6.88
N ASP A 317 -2.34 -12.33 6.46
CA ASP A 317 -1.71 -13.36 5.63
C ASP A 317 -2.21 -13.38 4.19
N CYS A 318 -3.06 -12.42 3.80
CA CYS A 318 -3.52 -12.31 2.43
C CYS A 318 -2.42 -11.75 1.52
N GLU A 319 -1.89 -12.61 0.65
CA GLU A 319 -0.79 -12.33 -0.27
C GLU A 319 -1.28 -12.17 -1.70
N LEU A 320 -0.58 -11.38 -2.51
CA LEU A 320 -0.84 -11.25 -3.95
C LEU A 320 -0.91 -12.62 -4.64
N ALA A 321 -2.01 -12.90 -5.33
CA ALA A 321 -2.14 -14.14 -6.09
C ALA A 321 -1.16 -14.20 -7.28
N ARG A 322 -0.81 -13.03 -7.82
CA ARG A 322 0.23 -12.88 -8.84
C ARG A 322 1.30 -11.95 -8.29
N PRO A 323 2.50 -12.46 -7.99
CA PRO A 323 3.55 -11.62 -7.45
C PRO A 323 3.93 -10.51 -8.42
N ILE A 324 3.96 -9.28 -7.92
CA ILE A 324 4.49 -8.13 -8.66
C ILE A 324 5.98 -8.02 -8.34
N PRO A 325 6.85 -8.02 -9.36
CA PRO A 325 8.28 -7.89 -9.14
C PRO A 325 8.60 -6.62 -8.38
N LEU A 326 9.63 -6.72 -7.57
CA LEU A 326 10.21 -5.55 -6.96
C LEU A 326 11.08 -4.82 -7.96
N THR A 327 10.86 -3.51 -8.10
CA THR A 327 11.66 -2.70 -9.00
C THR A 327 12.80 -2.01 -8.25
N GLU A 328 12.63 -1.62 -6.99
CA GLU A 328 13.76 -1.00 -6.28
C GLU A 328 13.72 -1.16 -4.78
N ASN A 329 14.84 -0.85 -4.13
CA ASN A 329 14.90 -0.76 -2.68
C ASN A 329 14.10 0.46 -2.20
N ILE A 330 13.01 0.19 -1.48
CA ILE A 330 12.11 1.21 -0.95
C ILE A 330 12.33 1.53 0.54
N GLY A 331 13.45 1.07 1.14
CA GLY A 331 13.81 1.41 2.52
C GLY A 331 13.03 0.66 3.60
N MET A 332 12.57 -0.58 3.32
CA MET A 332 11.85 -1.41 4.29
C MET A 332 12.71 -1.92 5.45
N VAL A 333 14.04 -2.03 5.27
CA VAL A 333 14.95 -2.55 6.31
C VAL A 333 15.88 -1.49 6.88
N ALA A 334 16.32 -0.55 6.04
CA ALA A 334 17.30 0.47 6.39
C ALA A 334 17.00 1.77 5.64
N PRO A 335 17.53 2.92 6.11
CA PRO A 335 17.43 4.17 5.38
C PRO A 335 18.03 4.08 3.97
N ILE A 336 17.44 4.81 3.02
CA ILE A 336 17.88 4.92 1.62
C ILE A 336 18.38 6.33 1.33
N ASP A 337 19.34 6.50 0.42
CA ASP A 337 19.93 7.82 0.11
C ASP A 337 19.02 8.72 -0.74
N ARG A 338 18.05 8.12 -1.41
CA ARG A 338 17.09 8.81 -2.29
C ARG A 338 15.74 8.14 -2.20
N LEU A 339 14.68 8.89 -2.50
CA LEU A 339 13.38 8.29 -2.71
C LEU A 339 13.40 7.38 -3.95
N PRO A 340 12.61 6.30 -3.95
CA PRO A 340 12.43 5.45 -5.12
C PRO A 340 11.95 6.23 -6.35
N GLY A 341 12.39 5.83 -7.53
CA GLY A 341 12.08 6.49 -8.79
C GLY A 341 12.69 7.89 -8.89
N CYS A 342 12.06 8.71 -9.72
CA CYS A 342 12.50 10.06 -10.04
C CYS A 342 11.76 11.09 -9.19
N ASN A 343 11.96 10.99 -7.87
CA ASN A 343 11.22 11.78 -6.88
C ASN A 343 12.15 12.68 -6.06
N PRO A 344 12.80 13.69 -6.67
CA PRO A 344 13.55 14.69 -5.91
C PRO A 344 12.60 15.48 -5.01
N ILE A 345 13.12 15.98 -3.89
CA ILE A 345 12.36 16.83 -2.98
C ILE A 345 12.11 18.19 -3.65
N THR A 346 10.84 18.54 -3.86
CA THR A 346 10.46 19.82 -4.46
C THR A 346 9.46 20.58 -3.58
N TYR A 347 9.62 21.91 -3.51
CA TYR A 347 8.70 22.81 -2.81
C TYR A 347 7.81 23.62 -3.77
N SER A 348 8.14 23.60 -5.06
CA SER A 348 7.27 24.04 -6.16
C SER A 348 6.61 22.83 -6.79
N ASN A 349 5.47 23.03 -7.47
CA ASN A 349 4.82 21.94 -8.21
C ASN A 349 5.85 21.13 -9.00
N ALA A 350 5.82 19.82 -8.80
CA ALA A 350 6.80 18.93 -9.41
C ALA A 350 6.57 18.82 -10.91
N ALA A 351 7.65 18.66 -11.65
CA ALA A 351 7.58 18.28 -13.06
C ALA A 351 7.43 16.76 -13.15
N MET A 352 6.83 16.29 -14.25
CA MET A 352 6.94 14.88 -14.61
C MET A 352 8.41 14.52 -14.83
N CYS A 353 8.79 13.31 -14.44
CA CYS A 353 10.16 12.85 -14.69
C CYS A 353 10.42 12.78 -16.20
N SER A 354 11.51 13.40 -16.66
CA SER A 354 11.98 13.23 -18.03
C SER A 354 12.51 11.81 -18.25
N GLN A 355 12.33 11.26 -19.45
CA GLN A 355 12.92 9.97 -19.80
C GLN A 355 14.43 9.96 -19.51
N GLY A 356 14.91 8.88 -18.88
CA GLY A 356 16.32 8.73 -18.50
C GLY A 356 16.77 9.51 -17.25
N ALA A 357 15.88 10.28 -16.60
CA ALA A 357 16.19 10.95 -15.34
C ALA A 357 15.97 10.07 -14.09
N GLU A 358 15.47 8.84 -14.27
CA GLU A 358 15.48 7.87 -13.19
C GLU A 358 16.93 7.48 -12.83
N PRO A 359 17.30 7.51 -11.54
CA PRO A 359 18.68 7.26 -11.15
C PRO A 359 19.12 5.83 -11.52
N SER A 360 20.26 5.72 -12.21
CA SER A 360 20.81 4.45 -12.71
C SER A 360 21.40 3.54 -11.62
N SER A 361 21.55 4.04 -10.39
CA SER A 361 21.98 3.25 -9.24
C SER A 361 21.11 3.52 -8.01
N MET A 362 20.99 2.50 -7.18
CA MET A 362 20.38 2.59 -5.86
C MET A 362 21.48 2.33 -4.82
N ASN A 363 21.50 3.09 -3.72
CA ASN A 363 22.32 2.73 -2.58
C ASN A 363 21.68 1.51 -1.88
N ASN A 364 22.10 0.32 -2.32
CA ASN A 364 21.63 -0.98 -1.85
C ASN A 364 22.62 -1.63 -0.88
N GLU A 365 23.48 -0.85 -0.22
CA GLU A 365 24.45 -1.44 0.72
C GLU A 365 23.75 -2.24 1.82
N GLY A 366 23.83 -3.56 1.70
CA GLY A 366 23.29 -4.50 2.67
C GLY A 366 21.91 -5.06 2.39
N THR A 367 21.30 -4.81 1.23
CA THR A 367 20.14 -5.56 0.73
C THR A 367 20.58 -6.39 -0.47
N PHE A 368 20.12 -7.64 -0.59
CA PHE A 368 20.52 -8.59 -1.64
C PHE A 368 19.51 -9.74 -1.79
N HIS A 369 19.48 -10.32 -2.98
CA HIS A 369 18.95 -11.65 -3.19
C HIS A 369 20.06 -12.68 -2.99
N ILE A 370 19.71 -13.87 -2.52
CA ILE A 370 20.64 -14.99 -2.36
C ILE A 370 20.28 -16.03 -3.42
N GLN A 371 21.12 -16.20 -4.44
CA GLN A 371 20.90 -17.17 -5.51
C GLN A 371 21.70 -18.44 -5.25
N SER A 372 21.08 -19.61 -5.34
CA SER A 372 21.78 -20.88 -5.27
C SER A 372 22.54 -21.17 -6.56
N LYS A 373 23.80 -21.61 -6.46
CA LYS A 373 24.60 -22.02 -7.64
C LYS A 373 23.98 -23.24 -8.35
N ILE A 374 23.51 -24.22 -7.59
CA ILE A 374 23.08 -25.51 -8.16
C ILE A 374 21.67 -25.47 -8.76
N THR A 375 20.79 -24.59 -8.25
CA THR A 375 19.42 -24.47 -8.76
C THR A 375 19.23 -23.25 -9.65
N GLY A 376 20.08 -22.23 -9.54
CA GLY A 376 19.86 -20.91 -10.12
C GLY A 376 18.71 -20.11 -9.47
N GLY A 377 17.90 -20.73 -8.62
CA GLY A 377 16.78 -20.09 -7.93
C GLY A 377 17.24 -19.18 -6.81
N TYR A 378 16.54 -18.06 -6.62
CA TYR A 378 16.72 -17.22 -5.43
C TYR A 378 16.07 -17.87 -4.21
N LEU A 379 16.62 -17.61 -3.02
CA LEU A 379 16.03 -18.09 -1.79
C LEU A 379 14.65 -17.47 -1.55
N THR A 380 13.69 -18.30 -1.19
CA THR A 380 12.31 -17.96 -0.80
C THR A 380 11.97 -18.67 0.51
N PHE A 381 10.83 -18.36 1.12
CA PHE A 381 10.33 -19.10 2.28
C PHE A 381 8.87 -19.52 2.10
N ASP A 382 8.48 -20.56 2.83
CA ASP A 382 7.09 -21.00 2.97
C ASP A 382 6.53 -20.38 4.25
N SER A 383 5.44 -19.61 4.13
CA SER A 383 4.86 -18.87 5.26
C SER A 383 4.21 -19.77 6.31
N ALA A 384 3.74 -20.98 5.93
CA ALA A 384 3.10 -21.92 6.84
C ALA A 384 4.12 -22.73 7.65
N THR A 385 5.24 -23.12 7.04
CA THR A 385 6.28 -23.94 7.68
C THR A 385 7.50 -23.16 8.13
N GLU A 386 7.60 -21.89 7.74
CA GLU A 386 8.73 -20.98 7.96
C GLU A 386 10.06 -21.48 7.35
N ARG A 387 10.04 -22.51 6.51
CA ARG A 387 11.24 -23.09 5.89
C ARG A 387 11.72 -22.26 4.71
N VAL A 388 13.03 -22.17 4.55
CA VAL A 388 13.67 -21.49 3.43
C VAL A 388 14.09 -22.50 2.37
N PHE A 389 13.82 -22.17 1.11
CA PHE A 389 14.06 -23.01 -0.05
C PHE A 389 14.86 -22.28 -1.12
N ALA A 390 15.64 -23.02 -1.90
CA ALA A 390 16.40 -22.52 -3.05
C ALA A 390 15.69 -22.71 -4.39
N ASN A 391 14.38 -22.46 -4.44
CA ASN A 391 13.50 -22.71 -5.60
C ASN A 391 12.73 -21.46 -6.08
N GLY A 392 13.07 -20.26 -5.60
CA GLY A 392 12.40 -19.03 -6.01
C GLY A 392 12.66 -18.64 -7.47
N SER A 393 11.80 -17.76 -8.01
CA SER A 393 11.89 -17.16 -9.35
C SER A 393 13.31 -16.72 -9.70
N THR A 394 13.77 -16.96 -10.92
CA THR A 394 15.13 -16.64 -11.39
C THR A 394 15.23 -15.28 -12.11
N ILE A 395 14.12 -14.79 -12.66
CA ILE A 395 14.08 -13.64 -13.58
C ILE A 395 13.30 -12.44 -13.04
N ASN A 396 12.42 -12.64 -12.07
CA ASN A 396 11.56 -11.59 -11.51
C ASN A 396 11.40 -11.82 -10.00
N PRO A 397 12.39 -11.44 -9.19
CA PRO A 397 12.32 -11.65 -7.76
C PRO A 397 11.29 -10.72 -7.10
N THR A 398 10.66 -11.23 -6.06
CA THR A 398 9.62 -10.58 -5.25
C THR A 398 10.18 -10.15 -3.90
N TYR A 399 9.43 -9.40 -3.09
CA TYR A 399 9.83 -9.08 -1.70
C TYR A 399 10.25 -10.30 -0.88
N ARG A 400 9.58 -11.44 -1.11
CA ARG A 400 9.88 -12.72 -0.48
C ARG A 400 11.32 -13.18 -0.68
N GLN A 401 11.93 -12.78 -1.78
CA GLN A 401 13.27 -13.20 -2.18
C GLN A 401 14.34 -12.18 -1.78
N VAL A 402 13.94 -11.04 -1.21
CA VAL A 402 14.86 -9.99 -0.77
C VAL A 402 15.26 -10.22 0.68
N TRP A 403 16.57 -10.18 0.89
CA TRP A 403 17.22 -10.31 2.17
C TRP A 403 18.00 -9.04 2.48
N GLY A 404 18.08 -8.67 3.75
CA GLY A 404 18.85 -7.53 4.23
C GLY A 404 19.77 -7.92 5.36
N ASN A 405 20.87 -7.18 5.54
CA ASN A 405 21.65 -7.25 6.76
C ASN A 405 20.75 -6.79 7.92
N GLY A 406 20.54 -7.64 8.91
CA GLY A 406 19.97 -7.21 10.19
C GLY A 406 21.04 -6.63 11.11
N TRP A 407 20.62 -6.22 12.31
CA TRP A 407 21.53 -5.72 13.34
C TRP A 407 22.29 -6.88 14.00
N ALA A 408 23.63 -6.86 13.92
CA ALA A 408 24.52 -7.61 14.79
C ALA A 408 25.81 -6.81 15.02
N PRO A 409 26.42 -6.84 16.21
CA PRO A 409 27.73 -6.23 16.43
C PRO A 409 28.74 -6.77 15.42
N ARG A 410 29.51 -5.88 14.75
CA ARG A 410 30.45 -6.22 13.65
C ARG A 410 31.48 -7.32 13.96
N ILE A 411 31.63 -7.68 15.24
CA ILE A 411 32.63 -8.60 15.78
C ILE A 411 32.13 -10.06 15.83
N GLN A 412 30.82 -10.33 15.65
CA GLN A 412 30.24 -11.68 15.80
C GLN A 412 29.71 -12.30 14.49
N GLY A 413 29.51 -11.50 13.43
CA GLY A 413 28.93 -11.93 12.15
C GLY A 413 27.80 -10.99 11.72
N ARG A 414 26.88 -11.45 10.85
CA ARG A 414 25.69 -10.68 10.42
C ARG A 414 24.44 -11.53 10.55
N THR A 415 23.34 -10.90 10.94
CA THR A 415 22.03 -11.49 10.76
C THR A 415 21.53 -11.18 9.36
N VAL A 416 20.69 -12.07 8.81
CA VAL A 416 20.07 -11.90 7.50
C VAL A 416 18.57 -11.88 7.70
N ARG A 417 17.88 -10.84 7.23
CA ARG A 417 16.46 -10.59 7.48
C ARG A 417 15.68 -10.57 6.18
N ASN A 418 14.54 -11.24 6.14
CA ASN A 418 13.63 -11.16 5.00
C ASN A 418 12.87 -9.83 5.01
N VAL A 419 12.77 -9.20 3.84
CA VAL A 419 12.13 -7.88 3.72
C VAL A 419 10.60 -7.95 3.81
N GLU A 420 9.96 -8.99 3.28
CA GLU A 420 8.50 -9.14 3.26
C GLU A 420 7.93 -9.29 4.68
N ILE A 421 8.49 -10.24 5.43
CA ILE A 421 7.93 -10.66 6.73
C ILE A 421 8.73 -10.17 7.93
N ASN A 422 9.82 -9.43 7.69
CA ASN A 422 10.61 -8.81 8.76
C ASN A 422 11.29 -9.79 9.74
N LYS A 423 11.35 -11.09 9.38
CA LYS A 423 11.92 -12.19 10.18
C LYS A 423 13.38 -12.47 9.78
N HIS A 424 14.16 -13.00 10.73
CA HIS A 424 15.57 -13.33 10.53
C HIS A 424 15.74 -14.78 10.09
N LEU A 425 16.74 -15.03 9.25
CA LEU A 425 17.24 -16.38 9.00
C LEU A 425 17.75 -16.96 10.31
N THR A 426 17.33 -18.18 10.61
CA THR A 426 17.84 -19.01 11.70
C THR A 426 18.21 -20.37 11.15
N MET A 427 19.36 -20.90 11.59
CA MET A 427 19.84 -22.21 11.17
C MET A 427 19.76 -23.23 12.31
N GLN A 428 18.66 -23.96 12.42
CA GLN A 428 18.55 -25.08 13.37
C GLN A 428 18.91 -26.40 12.65
N ASP A 429 17.95 -27.32 12.49
CA ASP A 429 18.14 -28.51 11.65
C ASP A 429 18.09 -28.16 10.15
N THR A 430 17.22 -27.21 9.80
CA THR A 430 17.05 -26.63 8.47
C THR A 430 17.01 -25.10 8.57
N LEU A 431 17.31 -24.40 7.48
CA LEU A 431 17.16 -22.96 7.39
C LEU A 431 15.69 -22.56 7.46
N LYS A 432 15.39 -21.62 8.35
CA LYS A 432 14.05 -21.09 8.57
C LYS A 432 14.09 -19.57 8.72
N VAL A 433 12.93 -18.95 8.65
CA VAL A 433 12.69 -17.55 9.03
C VAL A 433 11.99 -17.49 10.39
N LYS A 434 12.58 -16.82 11.37
CA LYS A 434 12.01 -16.70 12.73
C LYS A 434 12.01 -15.25 13.22
N GLY A 435 11.13 -14.95 14.17
CA GLY A 435 11.01 -13.63 14.80
C GLY A 435 12.27 -13.15 15.54
N VAL A 436 12.15 -12.04 16.27
CA VAL A 436 13.25 -11.24 16.85
C VAL A 436 13.92 -11.90 18.07
N VAL A 437 14.51 -13.07 17.90
CA VAL A 437 15.49 -13.62 18.85
C VAL A 437 16.82 -13.69 18.10
N ILE A 438 17.81 -12.95 18.56
CA ILE A 438 19.14 -12.93 17.94
C ILE A 438 20.09 -13.66 18.88
N ASP A 439 20.48 -14.87 18.49
CA ASP A 439 21.58 -15.59 19.10
C ASP A 439 22.50 -16.20 18.01
N ALA A 440 23.39 -17.12 18.38
CA ALA A 440 24.31 -17.74 17.42
C ALA A 440 23.63 -18.51 16.27
N TRP A 441 22.36 -18.89 16.41
CA TRP A 441 21.55 -19.55 15.38
C TRP A 441 21.22 -18.61 14.20
N GLU A 442 21.12 -17.30 14.46
CA GLU A 442 20.79 -16.26 13.47
C GLU A 442 22.01 -15.52 12.90
N ILE A 443 23.22 -15.86 13.37
CA ILE A 443 24.45 -15.19 12.97
C ILE A 443 25.17 -16.00 11.89
N PHE A 444 25.49 -15.32 10.79
CA PHE A 444 26.16 -15.90 9.63
C PHE A 444 27.42 -15.11 9.25
N SER A 445 28.42 -15.81 8.71
CA SER A 445 29.54 -15.24 7.97
C SER A 445 29.48 -15.60 6.50
N PHE A 446 29.96 -14.70 5.65
CA PHE A 446 29.98 -14.86 4.20
C PHE A 446 31.44 -14.97 3.74
N GLU A 447 31.82 -16.12 3.21
CA GLU A 447 33.17 -16.42 2.78
C GLU A 447 33.24 -16.39 1.24
N LYS A 448 33.85 -15.33 0.70
CA LYS A 448 34.04 -15.19 -0.76
C LYS A 448 34.96 -16.28 -1.29
N GLN A 449 34.55 -16.94 -2.37
CA GLN A 449 35.37 -17.96 -3.01
C GLN A 449 36.39 -17.32 -3.95
N VAL A 450 37.59 -17.90 -3.99
CA VAL A 450 38.72 -17.41 -4.81
C VAL A 450 38.32 -17.41 -6.30
N ASP A 451 38.62 -16.31 -6.99
CA ASP A 451 38.35 -16.09 -8.43
C ASP A 451 36.91 -16.40 -8.86
N SER A 452 35.95 -16.13 -7.96
CA SER A 452 34.55 -16.50 -8.14
C SER A 452 33.59 -15.39 -7.71
N GLU A 453 32.41 -15.38 -8.33
CA GLU A 453 31.28 -14.54 -7.92
C GLU A 453 30.46 -15.14 -6.76
N TYR A 454 30.80 -16.36 -6.34
CA TYR A 454 30.08 -17.09 -5.30
C TYR A 454 30.67 -16.89 -3.90
N VAL A 455 29.81 -17.03 -2.91
CA VAL A 455 30.11 -17.05 -1.48
C VAL A 455 29.62 -18.35 -0.86
N ALA A 456 30.35 -18.84 0.15
CA ALA A 456 29.85 -19.86 1.07
C ALA A 456 29.30 -19.15 2.32
N ILE A 457 28.11 -19.56 2.77
CA ILE A 457 27.47 -18.96 3.95
C ILE A 457 27.66 -19.93 5.10
N LYS A 458 28.20 -19.45 6.22
CA LYS A 458 28.52 -20.27 7.40
C LYS A 458 27.73 -19.79 8.60
N ASN A 459 27.11 -20.70 9.34
CA ASN A 459 26.43 -20.37 10.59
C ASN A 459 27.43 -20.37 11.76
N SER A 460 27.35 -19.36 12.61
CA SER A 460 28.26 -19.17 13.74
C SER A 460 28.07 -20.19 14.88
N ARG A 461 26.85 -20.72 15.10
CA ARG A 461 26.59 -21.73 16.14
C ARG A 461 27.31 -23.04 15.84
N TYR A 462 27.15 -23.55 14.61
CA TYR A 462 27.71 -24.85 14.23
C TYR A 462 29.12 -24.77 13.63
N GLY A 463 29.50 -23.60 13.11
CA GLY A 463 30.72 -23.48 12.31
C GLY A 463 30.66 -24.31 11.02
N LYS A 464 29.46 -24.51 10.47
CA LYS A 464 29.18 -25.32 9.27
C LYS A 464 28.57 -24.46 8.18
N TYR A 465 28.75 -24.89 6.93
CA TYR A 465 28.23 -24.19 5.76
C TYR A 465 26.78 -24.58 5.47
N LEU A 466 26.05 -23.61 4.94
CA LEU A 466 24.74 -23.83 4.35
C LEU A 466 24.88 -24.69 3.11
N LYS A 467 24.00 -25.66 2.95
CA LYS A 467 23.97 -26.56 1.80
C LYS A 467 22.55 -26.75 1.30
N VAL A 468 22.35 -26.57 0.01
CA VAL A 468 21.09 -26.88 -0.67
C VAL A 468 20.97 -28.39 -0.83
N GLU A 469 19.88 -28.95 -0.32
CA GLU A 469 19.55 -30.38 -0.41
C GLU A 469 18.71 -30.68 -1.67
N ALA A 470 18.54 -31.96 -1.97
CA ALA A 470 17.86 -32.42 -3.19
C ALA A 470 16.38 -31.98 -3.28
N ASP A 471 15.73 -31.74 -2.14
CA ASP A 471 14.36 -31.23 -2.03
C ASP A 471 14.29 -29.69 -1.99
N PHE A 472 15.40 -29.03 -2.31
CA PHE A 472 15.60 -27.57 -2.27
C PHE A 472 15.59 -26.95 -0.87
N THR A 473 15.44 -27.73 0.20
CA THR A 473 15.67 -27.23 1.56
C THR A 473 17.13 -26.91 1.77
N ILE A 474 17.44 -26.13 2.82
CA ILE A 474 18.81 -25.75 3.14
C ILE A 474 19.17 -26.30 4.52
N SER A 475 20.20 -27.15 4.56
CA SER A 475 20.77 -27.66 5.80
C SER A 475 21.97 -26.82 6.25
N GLY A 476 22.39 -26.96 7.51
CA GLY A 476 23.57 -26.31 8.09
C GLY A 476 24.63 -27.30 8.55
N GLN A 477 24.81 -28.42 7.84
CA GLN A 477 25.64 -29.54 8.29
C GLN A 477 26.94 -29.72 7.48
N ALA A 478 27.14 -28.94 6.41
CA ALA A 478 28.28 -29.14 5.52
C ALA A 478 29.61 -28.76 6.19
N THR A 479 30.56 -29.69 6.20
CA THR A 479 31.91 -29.52 6.75
C THR A 479 32.93 -29.06 5.71
N SER A 480 32.64 -29.26 4.43
CA SER A 480 33.43 -28.80 3.28
C SER A 480 32.54 -28.06 2.28
N ILE A 481 33.14 -27.12 1.55
CA ILE A 481 32.44 -26.33 0.55
C ILE A 481 32.36 -27.15 -0.75
N THR A 482 31.14 -27.43 -1.18
CA THR A 482 30.82 -28.01 -2.51
C THR A 482 29.98 -27.03 -3.30
N ASP A 483 29.67 -27.32 -4.57
CA ASP A 483 28.79 -26.46 -5.37
C ASP A 483 27.41 -26.25 -4.72
N ALA A 484 26.89 -27.23 -4.00
CA ALA A 484 25.64 -27.11 -3.24
C ALA A 484 25.72 -26.13 -2.05
N CYS A 485 26.93 -25.73 -1.66
CA CYS A 485 27.19 -24.76 -0.59
C CYS A 485 27.44 -23.33 -1.12
N LEU A 486 27.41 -23.14 -2.44
CA LEU A 486 27.76 -21.88 -3.09
C LEU A 486 26.52 -21.07 -3.46
N PHE A 487 26.55 -19.81 -3.09
CA PHE A 487 25.49 -18.84 -3.34
C PHE A 487 26.05 -17.58 -3.99
N LYS A 488 25.27 -16.92 -4.83
CA LYS A 488 25.61 -15.60 -5.37
C LYS A 488 24.77 -14.55 -4.65
N LEU A 489 25.42 -13.52 -4.10
CA LEU A 489 24.71 -12.36 -3.55
C LEU A 489 24.48 -11.37 -4.67
N VAL A 490 23.22 -11.21 -5.05
CA VAL A 490 22.82 -10.31 -6.12
C VAL A 490 22.23 -9.08 -5.45
N THR A 491 22.93 -7.94 -5.50
CA THR A 491 22.32 -6.66 -5.11
C THR A 491 20.98 -6.51 -5.84
N PRO A 492 19.94 -5.90 -5.25
CA PRO A 492 18.66 -5.67 -5.89
C PRO A 492 18.71 -4.73 -7.10
N ASN A 493 19.86 -4.56 -7.76
CA ASN A 493 20.04 -3.87 -9.04
C ASN A 493 19.21 -4.50 -10.20
N GLY A 494 18.28 -5.42 -9.91
CA GLY A 494 17.33 -6.00 -10.83
C GLY A 494 15.96 -5.32 -10.78
N GLY A 495 15.92 -4.00 -10.85
CA GLY A 495 14.65 -3.32 -11.11
C GLY A 495 14.73 -1.80 -11.37
N PHE A 496 15.84 -1.35 -11.95
CA PHE A 496 15.63 -0.38 -13.01
C PHE A 496 14.80 -1.13 -14.08
N VAL A 497 13.58 -0.68 -14.37
CA VAL A 497 12.89 -1.06 -15.62
C VAL A 497 12.94 0.16 -16.54
N PRO A 498 13.94 0.28 -17.41
CA PRO A 498 13.94 1.27 -18.47
C PRO A 498 13.73 0.55 -19.78
N GLU A 499 12.64 0.96 -20.41
CA GLU A 499 12.25 0.67 -21.78
C GLU A 499 12.16 -0.79 -22.18
N GLY A 500 10.90 -1.25 -22.25
CA GLY A 500 10.54 -2.34 -23.13
C GLY A 500 10.00 -3.56 -22.42
N ILE A 501 8.80 -3.43 -21.85
CA ILE A 501 7.86 -4.54 -22.00
C ILE A 501 7.57 -4.65 -23.48
N ARG A 502 8.28 -5.56 -24.15
CA ARG A 502 7.83 -6.08 -25.43
C ARG A 502 6.90 -7.24 -25.13
N LEU A 503 5.62 -6.99 -25.40
CA LEU A 503 4.49 -7.92 -25.38
C LEU A 503 4.66 -9.15 -26.31
N ALA A 504 5.85 -9.43 -26.83
CA ALA A 504 6.10 -10.46 -27.83
C ALA A 504 6.61 -11.79 -27.24
N ASP A 505 7.08 -11.81 -25.99
CA ASP A 505 7.67 -13.02 -25.38
C ASP A 505 6.71 -13.78 -24.44
N LEU A 506 5.40 -13.63 -24.68
CA LEU A 506 4.34 -14.42 -24.02
C LEU A 506 3.56 -15.25 -25.06
N GLN A 507 4.28 -16.12 -25.78
CA GLN A 507 3.75 -17.35 -26.38
C GLN A 507 4.70 -18.51 -26.12
#